data_AF-A0A3B0IUK3-F1
#
_entry.id   AF-A0A3B0IUK3-F1
#
_cell.length_a   1.000
_cell.length_b   1.000
_cell.length_c   1.000
_cell.angle_alpha   90.00
_cell.angle_beta   90.00
_cell.angle_gamma   90.00
#
_symmetry.space_group_name_H-M   'P 1'
#
loop_
_entity.id
_entity.type
_entity.pdbx_description
1 polymer ?
#
loop_
_entity_poly.entity_id
_entity_poly.type
_entity_poly.pdbx_seq_one_letter_code
_entity_poly.pdbx_strand_id
1 'polypeptide(L)'
;MIIRLSKALAVCAVALLCLFSGIGNITDYDTNFALIRHVLLMDTIFPEATIKYCEIESPTAHNVSYIILIILQTLTAVLCWIGGIRLLANLKNTAANFNRKKKIAISGLTLGFLTWQVVYISLGREWFGMWMSEWNSGAEAFQVYTTILLVIIYLVHRDRDRNRERDEMK
;
A
#
# COMPACT_ATOMS: atom_id res chain seq x y z
N MET A 1 13.39 -1.84 -23.52
CA MET A 1 12.76 -0.52 -23.24
C MET A 1 11.35 -0.68 -22.69
N ILE A 2 10.47 -1.44 -23.35
CA ILE A 2 9.06 -1.61 -22.91
C ILE A 2 8.91 -2.15 -21.48
N ILE A 3 9.75 -3.09 -21.04
CA ILE A 3 9.74 -3.64 -19.67
C ILE A 3 9.99 -2.53 -18.62
N ARG A 4 10.97 -1.65 -18.87
CA ARG A 4 11.28 -0.53 -17.96
C ARG A 4 10.13 0.46 -17.86
N LEU A 5 9.48 0.75 -18.99
CA LEU A 5 8.31 1.62 -19.04
C LEU A 5 7.15 0.97 -18.28
N SER A 6 6.86 -0.30 -18.53
CA SER A 6 5.82 -1.06 -17.83
C SER A 6 6.04 -1.07 -16.32
N LYS A 7 7.27 -1.29 -15.83
CA LYS A 7 7.61 -1.19 -14.40
C LYS A 7 7.31 0.20 -13.84
N ALA A 8 7.72 1.25 -14.54
CA ALA A 8 7.48 2.62 -14.10
C ALA A 8 5.98 2.96 -14.05
N LEU A 9 5.22 2.56 -15.07
CA LEU A 9 3.76 2.75 -15.12
C LEU A 9 3.03 1.96 -14.04
N ALA A 10 3.46 0.72 -13.73
CA ALA A 10 2.90 -0.05 -12.63
C ALA A 10 3.08 0.65 -11.27
N VAL A 11 4.24 1.27 -11.03
CA VAL A 11 4.46 2.09 -9.83
C VAL A 11 3.55 3.32 -9.84
N CYS A 12 3.44 4.03 -10.96
CA CYS A 12 2.55 5.19 -11.07
C CYS A 12 1.07 4.83 -10.87
N ALA A 13 0.63 3.65 -11.31
CA ALA A 13 -0.72 3.17 -11.09
C ALA A 13 -1.01 2.95 -9.60
N VAL A 14 -0.07 2.35 -8.86
CA VAL A 14 -0.17 2.24 -7.39
C VAL A 14 -0.14 3.63 -6.74
N ALA A 15 0.70 4.55 -7.23
CA ALA A 15 0.74 5.92 -6.74
C ALA A 15 -0.61 6.63 -6.89
N LEU A 16 -1.26 6.47 -8.04
CA LEU A 16 -2.58 7.03 -8.34
C LEU A 16 -3.67 6.43 -7.44
N LEU A 17 -3.66 5.10 -7.26
CA LEU A 17 -4.57 4.40 -6.35
C LEU A 17 -4.45 4.96 -4.93
N CYS A 18 -3.23 5.05 -4.40
CA CYS A 18 -2.97 5.55 -3.05
C CYS A 18 -3.32 7.05 -2.92
N LEU A 19 -3.11 7.84 -3.99
CA LEU A 19 -3.49 9.25 -4.02
C LEU A 19 -5.00 9.41 -3.90
N PHE A 20 -5.78 8.66 -4.67
CA PHE A 20 -7.24 8.71 -4.59
C PHE A 20 -7.77 8.17 -3.26
N SER A 21 -7.17 7.12 -2.72
CA SER A 21 -7.48 6.65 -1.37
C SER A 21 -7.24 7.73 -0.32
N GLY A 22 -6.10 8.42 -0.37
CA GLY A 22 -5.77 9.50 0.57
C GLY A 22 -6.68 10.72 0.40
N ILE A 23 -6.99 11.12 -0.84
CA ILE A 23 -7.95 12.19 -1.11
C ILE A 23 -9.32 11.83 -0.55
N GLY A 24 -9.83 10.63 -0.85
CA GLY A 24 -11.12 10.15 -0.36
C GLY A 24 -11.20 10.19 1.17
N ASN A 25 -10.16 9.75 1.86
CA ASN A 25 -10.10 9.79 3.32
C ASN A 25 -10.06 11.20 3.92
N ILE A 26 -9.61 12.20 3.15
CA ILE A 26 -9.59 13.61 3.58
C ILE A 26 -10.91 14.31 3.24
N THR A 27 -11.47 14.07 2.05
CA THR A 27 -12.66 14.77 1.56
C THR A 27 -13.97 14.16 2.04
N ASP A 28 -14.00 12.84 2.21
CA ASP A 28 -15.12 12.09 2.77
C ASP A 28 -14.69 11.47 4.10
N TYR A 29 -14.27 12.36 5.00
CA TYR A 29 -13.60 12.01 6.26
C TYR A 29 -14.50 11.17 7.17
N ASP A 30 -15.74 11.60 7.41
CA ASP A 30 -16.63 10.99 8.39
C ASP A 30 -17.02 9.55 8.02
N THR A 31 -17.27 9.29 6.73
CA THR A 31 -17.61 7.96 6.21
C THR A 31 -16.49 6.96 6.47
N ASN A 32 -15.26 7.35 6.15
CA ASN A 32 -14.08 6.49 6.30
C ASN A 32 -13.59 6.43 7.75
N PHE A 33 -13.80 7.49 8.53
CA PHE A 33 -13.54 7.50 9.97
C PHE A 33 -14.46 6.54 10.71
N ALA A 34 -15.74 6.42 10.32
CA ALA A 34 -16.70 5.51 10.94
C ALA A 34 -16.21 4.05 10.90
N LEU A 35 -15.63 3.61 9.78
CA LEU A 35 -15.01 2.29 9.66
C LEU A 35 -13.95 2.05 10.74
N ILE A 36 -12.99 2.98 10.86
CA ILE A 36 -11.91 2.84 11.85
C ILE A 36 -12.45 2.90 13.28
N ARG A 37 -13.41 3.79 13.53
CA ARG A 37 -14.06 3.92 14.84
C ARG A 37 -14.74 2.61 15.25
N HIS A 38 -15.59 2.03 14.41
CA HIS A 38 -16.34 0.81 14.74
C HIS A 38 -15.43 -0.41 14.85
N VAL A 39 -14.37 -0.49 14.04
CA VAL A 39 -13.35 -1.54 14.19
C VAL A 39 -12.64 -1.44 15.54
N LEU A 40 -12.23 -0.24 15.96
CA LEU A 40 -11.55 -0.05 17.23
C LEU A 40 -12.49 -0.21 18.44
N LEU A 41 -13.76 0.18 18.30
CA LEU A 41 -14.78 -0.03 19.32
C LEU A 41 -15.18 -1.49 19.47
N MET A 42 -15.04 -2.30 18.43
CA MET A 42 -15.48 -3.71 18.42
C MET A 42 -16.96 -3.86 18.84
N ASP A 43 -17.79 -2.85 18.55
CA ASP A 43 -19.18 -2.75 19.01
C ASP A 43 -20.16 -3.59 18.18
N THR A 44 -19.70 -4.04 17.02
CA THR A 44 -20.48 -4.76 15.99
C THR A 44 -19.93 -6.16 15.70
N ILE A 45 -18.95 -6.65 16.46
CA ILE A 45 -18.49 -8.05 16.35
C ILE A 45 -19.52 -9.00 17.00
N PHE A 46 -19.35 -10.30 16.82
CA PHE A 46 -20.25 -11.30 17.41
C PHE A 46 -20.41 -11.14 18.94
N PRO A 47 -21.64 -11.20 19.49
CA PRO A 47 -21.89 -11.00 20.92
C PRO A 47 -21.08 -11.92 21.85
N GLU A 48 -20.85 -13.15 21.42
CA GLU A 48 -20.12 -14.21 22.12
C GLU A 48 -18.59 -14.13 21.94
N ALA A 49 -18.07 -13.16 21.20
CA ALA A 49 -16.65 -13.02 20.96
C ALA A 49 -15.88 -12.71 22.26
N THR A 50 -14.85 -13.52 22.54
CA THR A 50 -14.02 -13.40 23.75
C THR A 50 -12.87 -12.40 23.61
N ILE A 51 -12.74 -11.73 22.46
CA ILE A 51 -11.63 -10.82 22.13
C ILE A 51 -11.91 -9.34 22.43
N LYS A 52 -13.04 -9.02 23.08
CA LYS A 52 -13.41 -7.63 23.42
C LYS A 52 -12.39 -6.92 24.33
N TYR A 53 -11.49 -7.65 24.99
CA TYR A 53 -10.38 -7.05 25.74
C TYR A 53 -9.44 -6.20 24.85
N CYS A 54 -9.48 -6.37 23.52
CA CYS A 54 -8.73 -5.55 22.56
C CYS A 54 -9.37 -4.18 22.28
N GLU A 55 -10.60 -3.93 22.74
CA GLU A 55 -11.36 -2.73 22.41
C GLU A 55 -10.66 -1.44 22.85
N ILE A 56 -10.86 -0.39 22.06
CA ILE A 56 -10.35 0.94 22.36
C ILE A 56 -11.54 1.89 22.30
N GLU A 57 -11.99 2.40 23.44
CA GLU A 57 -13.15 3.31 23.51
C GLU A 57 -12.78 4.79 23.30
N SER A 58 -11.49 5.14 23.44
CA SER A 58 -11.03 6.52 23.44
C SER A 58 -11.26 7.21 22.08
N PRO A 59 -12.09 8.27 22.00
CA PRO A 59 -12.31 9.01 20.76
C PRO A 59 -11.02 9.65 20.22
N THR A 60 -10.11 10.04 21.12
CA THR A 60 -8.79 10.56 20.74
C THR A 60 -7.97 9.48 20.05
N ALA A 61 -7.97 8.25 20.57
CA ALA A 61 -7.25 7.14 19.96
C ALA A 61 -7.80 6.80 18.57
N HIS A 62 -9.13 6.86 18.36
CA HIS A 62 -9.74 6.68 17.04
C HIS A 62 -9.24 7.73 16.05
N ASN A 63 -9.30 9.01 16.42
CA ASN A 63 -8.86 10.11 15.56
C ASN A 63 -7.38 10.01 15.22
N VAL A 64 -6.53 9.74 16.22
CA VAL A 64 -5.08 9.57 16.00
C VAL A 64 -4.81 8.39 15.06
N SER A 65 -5.48 7.26 15.26
CA SER A 65 -5.31 6.07 14.41
C SER A 65 -5.70 6.37 12.96
N TYR A 66 -6.81 7.08 12.76
CA TYR A 66 -7.26 7.43 11.42
C TYR A 66 -6.34 8.46 10.74
N ILE A 67 -5.85 9.46 11.47
CA ILE A 67 -4.86 10.42 10.95
C ILE A 67 -3.56 9.69 10.54
N ILE A 68 -3.08 8.76 11.36
CA ILE A 68 -1.89 7.95 11.03
C ILE A 68 -2.11 7.18 9.73
N LEU A 69 -3.29 6.57 9.55
CA LEU A 69 -3.66 5.85 8.35
C LEU A 69 -3.62 6.75 7.11
N ILE A 70 -4.20 7.95 7.18
CA ILE A 70 -4.15 8.94 6.10
C ILE A 70 -2.69 9.30 5.77
N ILE A 71 -1.88 9.60 6.78
CA ILE A 71 -0.45 9.93 6.60
C ILE A 71 0.29 8.80 5.87
N LEU A 72 0.09 7.55 6.29
CA LEU A 72 0.73 6.38 5.68
C LEU A 72 0.35 6.22 4.20
N GLN A 73 -0.94 6.41 3.86
CA GLN A 73 -1.42 6.36 2.49
C GLN A 73 -0.86 7.51 1.64
N THR A 74 -0.87 8.74 2.17
CA THR A 74 -0.32 9.90 1.48
C THR A 74 1.18 9.75 1.25
N LEU A 75 1.94 9.30 2.24
CA LEU A 75 3.38 9.05 2.10
C LEU A 75 3.66 7.96 1.07
N THR A 76 2.86 6.88 1.05
CA THR A 76 2.93 5.84 0.03
C THR A 76 2.73 6.43 -1.37
N ALA A 77 1.69 7.24 -1.56
CA ALA A 77 1.39 7.90 -2.83
C ALA A 77 2.56 8.80 -3.28
N VAL A 78 3.07 9.65 -2.39
CA VAL A 78 4.18 10.58 -2.67
C VAL A 78 5.45 9.83 -3.06
N LEU A 79 5.85 8.81 -2.28
CA LEU A 79 7.04 8.02 -2.58
C LEU A 79 6.91 7.26 -3.90
N CYS A 80 5.74 6.67 -4.16
CA CYS A 80 5.48 5.98 -5.43
C CYS A 80 5.48 6.96 -6.61
N TRP A 81 4.93 8.17 -6.48
CA TRP A 81 5.01 9.19 -7.54
C TRP A 81 6.45 9.62 -7.81
N ILE A 82 7.21 9.98 -6.77
CA ILE A 82 8.62 10.36 -6.90
C ILE A 82 9.41 9.19 -7.53
N GLY A 83 9.18 7.97 -7.07
CA GLY A 83 9.81 6.76 -7.59
C GLY A 83 9.46 6.50 -9.06
N GLY A 84 8.18 6.54 -9.41
CA GLY A 84 7.67 6.33 -10.76
C GLY A 84 8.20 7.37 -11.75
N ILE A 85 8.12 8.65 -11.41
CA ILE A 85 8.65 9.75 -12.23
C ILE A 85 10.17 9.60 -12.42
N ARG A 86 10.92 9.24 -11.37
CA ARG A 86 12.36 8.97 -11.48
C ARG A 86 12.65 7.80 -12.40
N LEU A 87 11.84 6.74 -12.39
CA LEU A 87 11.99 5.62 -13.32
C LEU A 87 11.69 6.04 -14.76
N LEU A 88 10.61 6.81 -14.99
CA LEU A 88 10.26 7.35 -16.31
C LEU A 88 11.37 8.25 -16.89
N ALA A 89 11.96 9.12 -16.06
CA ALA A 89 13.07 9.97 -16.47
C ALA A 89 14.35 9.19 -16.81
N ASN A 90 14.47 7.92 -16.40
CA ASN A 90 15.68 7.11 -16.54
C ASN A 90 15.50 5.88 -17.45
N LEU A 91 14.43 5.82 -18.26
CA LEU A 91 14.11 4.66 -19.10
C LEU A 91 15.25 4.26 -20.06
N LYS A 92 15.93 5.26 -20.63
CA LYS A 92 16.99 5.10 -21.64
C LYS A 92 18.40 4.97 -21.05
N ASN A 93 18.56 5.08 -19.72
CA ASN A 93 19.86 4.94 -19.07
C ASN A 93 20.35 3.48 -19.06
N THR A 94 21.59 3.25 -18.65
CA THR A 94 22.13 1.88 -18.46
C THR A 94 21.29 1.08 -17.47
N ALA A 95 21.27 -0.24 -17.61
CA ALA A 95 20.55 -1.12 -16.69
C ALA A 95 20.98 -0.91 -15.23
N ALA A 96 22.28 -0.74 -14.99
CA ALA A 96 22.82 -0.48 -13.65
C ALA A 96 22.22 0.80 -13.04
N ASN A 97 22.14 1.88 -13.82
CA ASN A 97 21.57 3.14 -13.37
C ASN A 97 20.06 3.03 -13.15
N PHE A 98 19.32 2.40 -14.07
CA PHE A 98 17.87 2.18 -13.91
C PHE A 98 17.57 1.38 -12.63
N ASN A 99 18.27 0.26 -12.42
CA ASN A 99 18.11 -0.55 -11.21
C ASN A 99 18.38 0.23 -9.92
N ARG A 100 19.38 1.13 -9.90
CA ARG A 100 19.64 2.02 -8.76
C ARG A 100 18.51 3.01 -8.48
N LYS A 101 17.78 3.47 -9.51
CA LYS A 101 16.69 4.44 -9.36
C LYS A 101 15.40 3.81 -8.79
N LYS A 102 15.29 2.48 -8.73
CA LYS A 102 14.12 1.76 -8.16
C LYS A 102 13.94 1.97 -6.67
N LYS A 103 14.98 2.34 -5.92
CA LYS A 103 14.97 2.40 -4.44
C LYS A 103 13.77 3.15 -3.87
N ILE A 104 13.48 4.36 -4.36
CA ILE A 104 12.37 5.17 -3.83
C ILE A 104 11.02 4.53 -4.13
N ALA A 105 10.82 4.00 -5.34
CA ALA A 105 9.61 3.27 -5.69
C ALA A 105 9.42 2.03 -4.79
N ILE A 106 10.49 1.26 -4.55
CA ILE A 106 10.45 0.10 -3.65
C ILE A 106 10.08 0.52 -2.22
N SER A 107 10.66 1.61 -1.71
CA SER A 107 10.32 2.13 -0.38
C SER A 107 8.84 2.54 -0.28
N GLY A 108 8.33 3.26 -1.29
CA GLY A 108 6.91 3.64 -1.35
C GLY A 108 5.99 2.42 -1.40
N LEU A 109 6.26 1.49 -2.30
CA LEU A 109 5.49 0.25 -2.41
C LEU A 109 5.54 -0.57 -1.11
N THR A 110 6.69 -0.66 -0.46
CA THR A 110 6.83 -1.40 0.81
C THR A 110 6.00 -0.74 1.91
N LEU A 111 6.03 0.60 2.01
CA LEU A 111 5.17 1.32 2.95
C LEU A 111 3.69 1.07 2.69
N GLY A 112 3.28 1.09 1.42
CA GLY A 112 1.92 0.75 1.02
C GLY A 112 1.55 -0.67 1.42
N PHE A 113 2.36 -1.66 1.06
CA PHE A 113 2.15 -3.05 1.46
C PHE A 113 1.95 -3.19 2.97
N LEU A 114 2.81 -2.58 3.78
CA LEU A 114 2.70 -2.61 5.25
C LEU A 114 1.44 -1.89 5.74
N THR A 115 1.06 -0.77 5.12
CA THR A 115 -0.17 -0.05 5.46
C THR A 115 -1.38 -0.96 5.33
N TRP A 116 -1.61 -1.56 4.16
CA TRP A 116 -2.79 -2.41 3.98
C TRP A 116 -2.67 -3.77 4.68
N GLN A 117 -1.51 -4.43 4.64
CA GLN A 117 -1.38 -5.75 5.26
C GLN A 117 -1.35 -5.66 6.79
N VAL A 118 -0.60 -4.74 7.39
CA VAL A 118 -0.49 -4.68 8.85
C VAL A 118 -1.74 -4.01 9.43
N VAL A 119 -2.14 -2.85 8.92
CA VAL A 119 -3.24 -2.08 9.54
C VAL A 119 -4.59 -2.75 9.32
N TYR A 120 -4.91 -3.19 8.10
CA TYR A 120 -6.24 -3.76 7.83
C TYR A 120 -6.32 -5.26 8.10
N ILE A 121 -5.26 -6.03 7.81
CA ILE A 121 -5.33 -7.48 8.02
C ILE A 121 -4.85 -7.85 9.42
N SER A 122 -3.61 -7.54 9.76
CA SER A 122 -3.04 -8.01 11.05
C SER A 122 -3.72 -7.33 12.24
N LEU A 123 -3.94 -6.01 12.18
CA LEU A 123 -4.62 -5.26 13.24
C LEU A 123 -6.15 -5.31 13.06
N GLY A 124 -6.69 -4.79 11.96
CA GLY A 124 -8.14 -4.73 11.77
C GLY A 124 -8.80 -6.11 11.81
N ARG A 125 -8.45 -6.99 10.87
CA ARG A 125 -9.06 -8.31 10.75
C ARG A 125 -8.75 -9.19 11.96
N GLU A 126 -7.48 -9.43 12.28
CA GLU A 126 -7.14 -10.45 13.29
C GLU A 126 -7.21 -9.92 14.73
N TRP A 127 -6.63 -8.74 15.02
CA TRP A 127 -6.58 -8.22 16.39
C TRP A 127 -7.92 -7.64 16.86
N PHE A 128 -8.62 -6.88 16.00
CA PHE A 128 -9.89 -6.24 16.30
C PHE A 128 -11.12 -7.02 15.80
N GLY A 129 -10.92 -8.19 15.18
CA GLY A 129 -12.04 -9.03 14.74
C GLY A 129 -12.91 -8.41 13.63
N MET A 130 -12.36 -7.51 12.81
CA MET A 130 -13.10 -6.81 11.75
C MET A 130 -13.85 -7.76 10.78
N TRP A 131 -13.40 -9.00 10.61
CA TRP A 131 -14.12 -9.98 9.78
C TRP A 131 -15.45 -10.46 10.37
N MET A 132 -15.67 -10.27 11.67
CA MET A 132 -16.91 -10.62 12.37
C MET A 132 -17.96 -9.49 12.31
N SER A 133 -17.56 -8.29 11.89
CA SER A 133 -18.38 -7.09 11.88
C SER A 133 -18.93 -6.78 10.48
N GLU A 134 -20.02 -6.03 10.42
CA GLU A 134 -20.51 -5.40 9.18
C GLU A 134 -19.49 -4.41 8.58
N TRP A 135 -18.60 -3.87 9.41
CA TRP A 135 -17.50 -2.98 9.02
C TRP A 135 -16.28 -3.73 8.46
N ASN A 136 -16.53 -4.83 7.74
CA ASN A 136 -15.47 -5.67 7.19
C ASN A 136 -14.92 -5.12 5.87
N SER A 137 -13.65 -4.71 5.88
CA SER A 137 -12.93 -4.22 4.70
C SER A 137 -11.72 -5.08 4.32
N GLY A 138 -11.68 -6.33 4.82
CA GLY A 138 -10.49 -7.16 4.68
C GLY A 138 -10.27 -7.70 3.26
N ALA A 139 -11.32 -7.86 2.45
CA ALA A 139 -11.18 -8.34 1.08
C ALA A 139 -10.62 -7.26 0.15
N GLU A 140 -11.07 -6.03 0.34
CA GLU A 140 -10.59 -4.82 -0.33
C GLU A 140 -9.12 -4.60 0.01
N ALA A 141 -8.77 -4.67 1.31
CA ALA A 141 -7.37 -4.58 1.74
C ALA A 141 -6.51 -5.69 1.13
N PHE A 142 -7.04 -6.92 1.04
CA PHE A 142 -6.35 -8.04 0.38
C PHE A 142 -6.01 -7.76 -1.08
N GLN A 143 -6.95 -7.22 -1.85
CA GLN A 143 -6.72 -6.84 -3.23
C GLN A 143 -5.61 -5.78 -3.36
N VAL A 144 -5.61 -4.77 -2.48
CA VAL A 144 -4.63 -3.69 -2.52
C VAL A 144 -3.23 -4.18 -2.16
N TYR A 145 -3.03 -4.80 -0.99
CA TYR A 145 -1.68 -5.21 -0.59
C TYR A 145 -1.12 -6.28 -1.52
N THR A 146 -1.96 -7.18 -2.06
CA THR A 146 -1.51 -8.21 -3.01
C THR A 146 -1.06 -7.57 -4.32
N THR A 147 -1.83 -6.61 -4.84
CA THR A 147 -1.45 -5.84 -6.03
C THR A 147 -0.10 -5.15 -5.82
N ILE A 148 0.08 -4.48 -4.68
CA ILE A 148 1.34 -3.82 -4.33
C ILE A 148 2.50 -4.83 -4.26
N LEU A 149 2.30 -5.98 -3.62
CA LEU A 149 3.31 -7.04 -3.51
C LEU A 149 3.72 -7.57 -4.89
N LEU A 150 2.76 -7.81 -5.79
CA LEU A 150 3.04 -8.22 -7.17
C LEU A 150 3.85 -7.15 -7.93
N VAL A 151 3.54 -5.87 -7.73
CA VAL A 151 4.30 -4.76 -8.33
C VAL A 151 5.72 -4.69 -7.76
N ILE A 152 5.92 -4.92 -6.45
CA ILE A 152 7.26 -5.02 -5.85
C ILE A 152 8.06 -6.14 -6.50
N ILE A 153 7.47 -7.36 -6.55
CA ILE A 153 8.10 -8.52 -7.16
C ILE A 153 8.50 -8.19 -8.60
N TYR A 154 7.58 -7.68 -9.40
CA TYR A 154 7.86 -7.29 -10.79
C TYR A 154 8.96 -6.22 -10.90
N LEU A 155 8.94 -5.19 -10.04
CA LEU A 155 9.90 -4.09 -10.07
C LEU A 155 11.32 -4.54 -9.68
N VAL A 156 11.45 -5.38 -8.66
CA VAL A 156 12.75 -5.85 -8.12
C VAL A 156 13.52 -6.72 -9.10
N HIS A 157 12.83 -7.40 -10.03
CA HIS A 157 13.49 -8.12 -11.12
C HIS A 157 14.47 -7.18 -11.84
N ARG A 158 15.75 -7.58 -11.85
CA ARG A 158 16.83 -6.75 -12.39
C ARG A 158 16.67 -6.58 -13.90
N ASP A 159 16.77 -5.35 -14.36
CA ASP A 159 16.90 -5.07 -15.78
C ASP A 159 18.33 -5.38 -16.22
N ARG A 160 18.51 -5.93 -17.43
CA ARG A 160 19.81 -6.18 -18.07
C ARG A 160 19.94 -5.31 -19.32
N ASP A 161 21.18 -5.06 -19.75
CA ASP A 161 21.47 -4.38 -21.02
C ASP A 161 21.62 -5.41 -22.13
N ARG A 162 21.13 -5.08 -23.34
CA ARG A 162 21.02 -5.98 -24.49
C ARG A 162 22.35 -6.59 -24.96
N ASN A 163 23.48 -5.96 -24.61
CA ASN A 163 24.80 -6.41 -25.06
C ASN A 163 25.29 -7.68 -24.34
N ARG A 164 24.83 -7.97 -23.11
CA ARG A 164 25.21 -9.21 -22.40
C ARG A 164 24.52 -10.47 -22.92
N GLU A 165 23.33 -10.35 -23.49
CA GLU A 165 22.61 -11.50 -24.06
C GLU A 165 23.34 -12.11 -25.26
N ARG A 166 24.17 -11.32 -25.97
CA ARG A 166 24.93 -11.78 -27.13
C ARG A 166 26.21 -12.53 -26.79
N ASP A 167 26.75 -12.31 -25.59
CA ASP A 167 27.96 -12.96 -25.08
C ASP A 167 27.63 -14.20 -24.23
N GLU A 168 26.43 -14.29 -23.65
CA GLU A 168 25.93 -15.49 -22.95
C GLU A 168 25.34 -16.56 -23.92
N MET A 169 25.12 -16.20 -25.19
CA MET A 169 24.64 -17.11 -26.27
C MET A 169 25.75 -17.58 -27.23
N LYS A 170 27.03 -17.24 -26.96
CA LYS A 170 28.20 -17.71 -27.71
C LYS A 170 29.03 -18.64 -26.84
#